data_AF-D7DVQ4-F1
#
_entry.id   AF-D7DVQ4-F1
#
_cell.length_a   1.000
_cell.length_b   1.000
_cell.length_c   1.000
_cell.angle_alpha   90.00
_cell.angle_beta   90.00
_cell.angle_gamma   90.00
#
_symmetry.space_group_name_H-M   'P 1'
#
loop_
_entity.id
_entity.type
_entity.pdbx_description
1 polymer ?
#
loop_
_entity_poly.entity_id
_entity_poly.type
_entity_poly.pdbx_seq_one_letter_code
_entity_poly.pdbx_strand_id
1 'polypeptide(L)'
;MQGITHISEGQNAPNLEKIVSLKPDLVIGATGFSNVPLQKLQQLEIPTLSTKVNSWQSLEQLTKTLANKIDIDPQLLLNSYKNFLTANQNQNISTLILVSRQPISTPNKNSWAGDLMSKFGAKNIASELQGNSPIGGYVTLSAEKVLEANPDVLIIVNAEPNLLNSLKKEPFWQKLKASKNNRVYVFDYYGLVNPGSLNAIEKACQELEKVF
;
A
#
# COMPACT_ATOMS: atom_id res chain seq x y z
N MET A 1 6.60 -18.62 -9.65
CA MET A 1 5.91 -19.86 -9.25
C MET A 1 5.58 -20.62 -10.53
N GLN A 2 6.31 -21.69 -10.84
CA GLN A 2 5.93 -22.58 -11.95
C GLN A 2 4.84 -23.54 -11.44
N GLY A 3 3.83 -23.83 -12.26
CA GLY A 3 2.80 -24.83 -11.95
C GLY A 3 1.53 -24.32 -11.25
N ILE A 4 1.33 -23.01 -11.10
CA ILE A 4 0.09 -22.44 -10.55
C ILE A 4 -0.79 -21.92 -11.68
N THR A 5 -2.06 -22.32 -11.70
CA THR A 5 -3.05 -21.84 -12.67
C THR A 5 -3.37 -20.37 -12.43
N HIS A 6 -3.14 -19.54 -13.45
CA HIS A 6 -3.51 -18.13 -13.42
C HIS A 6 -5.02 -17.97 -13.65
N ILE A 7 -5.69 -17.38 -12.66
CA ILE A 7 -7.15 -17.17 -12.66
C ILE A 7 -7.56 -15.72 -12.96
N SER A 8 -6.60 -14.81 -13.17
CA SER A 8 -6.82 -13.43 -13.60
C SER A 8 -5.70 -12.96 -14.53
N GLU A 9 -5.97 -11.89 -15.28
CA GLU A 9 -5.01 -11.22 -16.15
C GLU A 9 -5.02 -9.71 -15.87
N GLY A 10 -3.85 -9.13 -15.58
CA GLY A 10 -3.72 -7.71 -15.28
C GLY A 10 -4.60 -7.26 -14.11
N GLN A 11 -5.41 -6.23 -14.33
CA GLN A 11 -6.35 -5.67 -13.35
C GLN A 11 -7.78 -6.21 -13.49
N ASN A 12 -7.98 -7.26 -14.29
CA ASN A 12 -9.31 -7.84 -14.50
C ASN A 12 -9.76 -8.63 -13.26
N ALA A 13 -11.08 -8.68 -13.06
CA ALA A 13 -11.67 -9.54 -12.04
C ALA A 13 -11.27 -11.01 -12.30
N PRO A 14 -11.01 -11.79 -11.24
CA PRO A 14 -10.80 -13.23 -11.33
C PRO A 14 -11.88 -13.96 -12.12
N ASN A 15 -11.48 -14.90 -12.98
CA ASN A 15 -12.40 -15.73 -13.75
C ASN A 15 -13.04 -16.80 -12.85
N LEU A 16 -14.34 -16.63 -12.61
CA LEU A 16 -15.13 -17.50 -11.74
C LEU A 16 -15.15 -18.97 -12.18
N GLU A 17 -15.36 -19.23 -13.48
CA GLU A 17 -15.44 -20.60 -14.01
C GLU A 17 -14.12 -21.34 -13.85
N LYS A 18 -13.00 -20.65 -14.11
CA LYS A 18 -11.66 -21.19 -13.84
C LYS A 18 -11.49 -21.52 -12.36
N ILE A 19 -11.89 -20.64 -11.44
CA ILE A 19 -11.82 -20.91 -10.00
C ILE A 19 -12.63 -22.15 -9.63
N VAL A 20 -13.88 -22.26 -10.08
CA VAL A 20 -14.75 -23.42 -9.79
C VAL A 20 -14.15 -24.71 -10.35
N SER A 21 -13.55 -24.66 -11.55
CA SER A 21 -12.93 -25.83 -12.19
C SER A 21 -11.75 -26.40 -11.39
N LEU A 22 -11.09 -25.58 -10.57
CA LEU A 22 -10.00 -26.00 -9.69
C LEU A 22 -10.51 -26.77 -8.45
N LYS A 23 -11.82 -26.79 -8.20
CA LYS A 23 -12.46 -27.44 -7.04
C LYS A 23 -11.80 -27.04 -5.70
N PRO A 24 -11.69 -25.73 -5.40
CA PRO A 24 -11.00 -25.26 -4.21
C PRO A 24 -11.75 -25.63 -2.93
N ASP A 25 -11.00 -26.00 -1.91
CA ASP A 25 -11.40 -26.15 -0.52
C ASP A 25 -11.52 -24.79 0.21
N LEU A 26 -10.79 -23.77 -0.26
CA LEU A 26 -10.91 -22.38 0.19
C LEU A 26 -10.51 -21.41 -0.92
N VAL A 27 -11.28 -20.32 -1.10
CA VAL A 27 -10.90 -19.19 -1.96
C VAL A 27 -10.63 -17.95 -1.12
N ILE A 28 -9.41 -17.44 -1.19
CA ILE A 28 -8.99 -16.22 -0.51
C ILE A 28 -8.93 -15.09 -1.53
N GLY A 29 -9.60 -13.97 -1.26
CA GLY A 29 -9.60 -12.83 -2.19
C GLY A 29 -9.58 -11.48 -1.47
N ALA A 30 -8.79 -10.56 -2.02
CA ALA A 30 -8.71 -9.20 -1.50
C ALA A 30 -9.98 -8.40 -1.81
N THR A 31 -10.48 -7.66 -0.81
CA THR A 31 -11.61 -6.73 -0.98
C THR A 31 -11.30 -5.68 -2.04
N GLY A 32 -12.33 -5.25 -2.78
CA GLY A 32 -12.21 -4.41 -3.97
C GLY A 32 -12.51 -5.27 -5.20
N PHE A 33 -11.46 -5.70 -5.90
CA PHE A 33 -11.58 -6.43 -7.17
C PHE A 33 -12.18 -7.84 -7.04
N SER A 34 -12.09 -8.48 -5.87
CA SER A 34 -12.58 -9.86 -5.68
C SER A 34 -14.00 -9.95 -5.13
N ASN A 35 -14.67 -8.82 -4.83
CA ASN A 35 -15.95 -8.83 -4.11
C ASN A 35 -17.03 -9.65 -4.84
N VAL A 36 -17.25 -9.35 -6.12
CA VAL A 36 -18.28 -10.02 -6.92
C VAL A 36 -17.97 -11.51 -7.13
N PRO A 37 -16.74 -11.92 -7.53
CA PRO A 37 -16.38 -13.34 -7.59
C PRO A 37 -16.56 -14.07 -6.25
N LEU A 38 -16.10 -13.50 -5.13
CA LEU A 38 -16.23 -14.12 -3.81
C LEU A 38 -17.69 -14.32 -3.41
N GLN A 39 -18.57 -13.35 -3.66
CA GLN A 39 -20.00 -13.47 -3.37
C GLN A 39 -20.65 -14.60 -4.19
N LYS A 40 -20.31 -14.72 -5.48
CA LYS A 40 -20.82 -15.80 -6.32
C LYS A 40 -20.33 -17.18 -5.85
N LEU A 41 -19.07 -17.28 -5.44
CA LEU A 41 -18.50 -18.52 -4.89
C LEU A 41 -19.20 -18.93 -3.59
N GLN A 42 -19.53 -17.97 -2.71
CA GLN A 42 -20.31 -18.24 -1.49
C GLN A 42 -21.71 -18.78 -1.80
N GLN A 43 -22.38 -18.27 -2.83
CA GLN A 43 -23.69 -18.77 -3.28
C GLN A 43 -23.63 -20.20 -3.82
N LEU A 44 -22.46 -20.63 -4.29
CA LEU A 44 -22.17 -22.00 -4.72
C LEU A 44 -21.67 -22.89 -3.56
N GLU A 45 -21.78 -22.41 -2.32
CA GLU A 45 -21.33 -23.11 -1.10
C GLU A 45 -19.82 -23.41 -1.07
N ILE A 46 -19.04 -22.72 -1.89
CA ILE A 46 -17.57 -22.80 -1.87
C ILE A 46 -17.07 -21.91 -0.72
N PRO A 47 -16.27 -22.45 0.23
CA PRO A 47 -15.72 -21.65 1.32
C PRO A 47 -14.86 -20.50 0.80
N THR A 48 -15.11 -19.29 1.30
CA THR A 48 -14.33 -18.12 0.92
C THR A 48 -13.86 -17.31 2.13
N LEU A 49 -12.74 -16.61 1.95
CA LEU A 49 -12.20 -15.63 2.89
C LEU A 49 -11.93 -14.33 2.15
N SER A 50 -12.68 -13.29 2.50
CA SER A 50 -12.39 -11.93 2.03
C SER A 50 -11.36 -11.27 2.95
N THR A 51 -10.32 -10.68 2.36
CA THR A 51 -9.20 -10.08 3.10
C THR A 51 -9.04 -8.61 2.80
N LYS A 52 -8.71 -7.81 3.80
CA LYS A 52 -8.35 -6.40 3.64
C LYS A 52 -7.12 -6.11 4.49
N VAL A 53 -6.03 -5.68 3.85
CA VAL A 53 -4.81 -5.25 4.53
C VAL A 53 -4.60 -3.77 4.25
N ASN A 54 -5.01 -2.92 5.20
CA ASN A 54 -4.87 -1.47 5.14
C ASN A 54 -4.19 -0.87 6.38
N SER A 55 -3.70 -1.71 7.28
CA SER A 55 -2.90 -1.35 8.45
C SER A 55 -2.04 -2.53 8.91
N TRP A 56 -1.01 -2.27 9.70
CA TRP A 56 -0.18 -3.28 10.34
C TRP A 56 -1.01 -4.23 11.19
N GLN A 57 -2.00 -3.69 11.92
CA GLN A 57 -2.93 -4.49 12.71
C GLN A 57 -3.75 -5.45 11.83
N SER A 58 -4.22 -5.00 10.66
CA SER A 58 -4.96 -5.86 9.74
C SER A 58 -4.08 -6.95 9.11
N LEU A 59 -2.78 -6.69 8.90
CA LEU A 59 -1.80 -7.68 8.47
C LEU A 59 -1.59 -8.76 9.54
N GLU A 60 -1.39 -8.36 10.79
CA GLU A 60 -1.26 -9.28 11.93
C GLU A 60 -2.54 -10.12 12.11
N GLN A 61 -3.71 -9.49 11.99
CA GLN A 61 -4.98 -10.18 12.11
C GLN A 61 -5.18 -11.21 10.99
N LEU A 62 -4.88 -10.83 9.74
CA LEU A 62 -4.94 -11.77 8.61
C LEU A 62 -3.98 -12.94 8.83
N THR A 63 -2.78 -12.68 9.33
CA THR A 63 -1.79 -13.71 9.65
C THR A 63 -2.35 -14.71 10.67
N LYS A 64 -2.96 -14.22 11.75
CA LYS A 64 -3.60 -15.08 12.77
C LYS A 64 -4.78 -15.88 12.20
N THR A 65 -5.62 -15.25 11.37
CA THR A 65 -6.76 -15.91 10.73
C THR A 65 -6.32 -17.04 9.81
N LEU A 66 -5.30 -16.81 8.98
CA LEU A 66 -4.77 -17.84 8.09
C LEU A 66 -4.11 -18.97 8.89
N ALA A 67 -3.30 -18.63 9.89
CA ALA A 67 -2.63 -19.62 10.73
C ALA A 67 -3.60 -20.54 11.47
N ASN A 68 -4.70 -20.00 12.02
CA ASN A 68 -5.76 -20.79 12.64
C ASN A 68 -6.42 -21.75 11.63
N LYS A 69 -6.67 -21.29 10.39
CA LYS A 69 -7.31 -22.12 9.35
C LYS A 69 -6.47 -23.30 8.89
N ILE A 70 -5.14 -23.19 8.98
CA ILE A 70 -4.21 -24.27 8.59
C ILE A 70 -3.56 -24.95 9.80
N ASP A 71 -4.04 -24.67 11.01
CA ASP A 71 -3.59 -25.24 12.28
C ASP A 71 -2.07 -25.10 12.53
N ILE A 72 -1.56 -23.87 12.36
CA ILE A 72 -0.16 -23.53 12.68
C ILE A 72 -0.07 -22.38 13.68
N ASP A 73 1.04 -22.32 14.41
CA ASP A 73 1.36 -21.18 15.28
C ASP A 73 1.86 -19.97 14.45
N PRO A 74 1.17 -18.80 14.47
CA PRO A 74 1.62 -17.60 13.76
C PRO A 74 2.79 -16.88 14.44
N GLN A 75 3.20 -17.26 15.65
CA GLN A 75 4.04 -16.42 16.50
C GLN A 75 5.42 -16.13 15.91
N LEU A 76 6.02 -17.09 15.19
CA LEU A 76 7.30 -16.88 14.49
C LEU A 76 7.19 -15.75 13.46
N LEU A 77 6.12 -15.74 12.67
CA LEU A 77 5.90 -14.74 11.63
C LEU A 77 5.49 -13.38 12.22
N LEU A 78 4.65 -13.38 13.25
CA LEU A 78 4.29 -12.15 13.95
C LEU A 78 5.49 -11.50 14.65
N ASN A 79 6.41 -12.31 15.18
CA ASN A 79 7.65 -11.80 15.75
C ASN A 79 8.57 -11.22 14.68
N SER A 80 8.64 -11.81 13.47
CA SER A 80 9.47 -11.26 12.39
C SER A 80 8.98 -9.88 11.92
N TYR A 81 7.68 -9.59 11.99
CA TYR A 81 7.16 -8.25 11.65
C TYR A 81 7.75 -7.14 12.51
N LYS A 82 8.10 -7.43 13.77
CA LYS A 82 8.73 -6.43 14.66
C LYS A 82 10.10 -5.99 14.13
N ASN A 83 10.80 -6.87 13.44
CA ASN A 83 12.11 -6.57 12.86
C ASN A 83 12.02 -5.68 11.62
N PHE A 84 10.83 -5.51 11.03
CA PHE A 84 10.63 -4.58 9.92
C PHE A 84 10.49 -3.13 10.41
N LEU A 85 10.05 -2.92 11.65
CA LEU A 85 9.76 -1.58 12.18
C LEU A 85 10.85 -1.15 13.16
N THR A 86 12.07 -0.88 12.68
CA THR A 86 13.20 -0.52 13.57
C THR A 86 13.40 0.99 13.79
N ALA A 87 12.63 1.83 13.09
CA ALA A 87 12.81 3.28 13.11
C ALA A 87 12.40 3.99 14.42
N ASN A 88 13.12 5.06 14.74
CA ASN A 88 12.78 5.99 15.82
C ASN A 88 11.56 6.84 15.45
N GLN A 89 10.45 6.63 16.16
CA GLN A 89 9.12 7.20 15.88
C GLN A 89 8.97 8.74 16.05
N ASN A 90 10.05 9.48 16.32
CA ASN A 90 9.99 10.89 16.76
C ASN A 90 10.54 11.91 15.75
N GLN A 91 10.39 11.63 14.46
CA GLN A 91 10.93 12.51 13.41
C GLN A 91 9.99 13.70 13.10
N ASN A 92 8.67 13.50 13.16
CA ASN A 92 7.64 14.50 12.84
C ASN A 92 7.93 15.25 11.51
N ILE A 93 8.57 14.57 10.55
CA ILE A 93 8.96 15.15 9.27
C ILE A 93 7.75 15.18 8.34
N SER A 94 7.37 16.38 7.89
CA SER A 94 6.21 16.54 7.01
C SER A 94 6.46 15.87 5.67
N THR A 95 5.61 14.92 5.31
CA THR A 95 5.81 14.06 4.14
C THR A 95 4.55 14.00 3.29
N LEU A 96 4.73 14.13 1.98
CA LEU A 96 3.69 13.85 0.99
C LEU A 96 4.08 12.63 0.16
N ILE A 97 3.16 11.68 0.03
CA ILE A 97 3.31 10.52 -0.87
C ILE A 97 2.47 10.76 -2.12
N LEU A 98 3.06 10.59 -3.29
CA LEU A 98 2.40 10.72 -4.57
C LEU A 98 2.26 9.35 -5.23
N VAL A 99 1.02 8.84 -5.26
CA VAL A 99 0.66 7.65 -6.05
C VAL A 99 0.34 8.02 -7.50
N SER A 100 -0.19 9.23 -7.70
CA SER A 100 -0.28 9.86 -9.02
C SER A 100 -0.01 11.35 -8.89
N ARG A 101 0.48 11.96 -9.98
CA ARG A 101 0.71 13.40 -10.10
C ARG A 101 -0.41 14.11 -10.85
N GLN A 102 -1.18 13.38 -11.66
CA GLN A 102 -2.29 13.90 -12.45
C GLN A 102 -3.42 12.85 -12.50
N PRO A 103 -4.48 13.02 -11.69
CA PRO A 103 -4.60 13.98 -10.59
C PRO A 103 -3.60 13.68 -9.45
N ILE A 104 -3.31 14.66 -8.58
CA ILE A 104 -2.43 14.46 -7.42
C ILE A 104 -3.14 13.56 -6.41
N SER A 105 -2.77 12.28 -6.38
CA SER A 105 -3.37 11.28 -5.49
C SER A 105 -2.39 10.88 -4.39
N THR A 106 -2.85 10.94 -3.14
CA THR A 106 -2.04 10.64 -1.95
C THR A 106 -2.81 9.76 -0.96
N PRO A 107 -2.15 8.83 -0.28
CA PRO A 107 -2.73 8.05 0.81
C PRO A 107 -3.01 8.93 2.04
N ASN A 108 -4.14 8.69 2.70
CA ASN A 108 -4.44 9.17 4.06
C ASN A 108 -4.26 8.03 5.08
N LYS A 109 -4.53 8.31 6.37
CA LYS A 109 -4.31 7.35 7.47
C LYS A 109 -5.11 6.06 7.38
N ASN A 110 -6.15 6.00 6.56
CA ASN A 110 -7.00 4.81 6.42
C ASN A 110 -6.46 3.80 5.38
N SER A 111 -5.30 4.09 4.78
CA SER A 111 -4.60 3.23 3.82
C SER A 111 -3.39 2.54 4.46
N TRP A 112 -2.95 1.44 3.84
CA TRP A 112 -1.71 0.75 4.23
C TRP A 112 -0.51 1.70 4.29
N ALA A 113 -0.30 2.50 3.24
CA ALA A 113 0.77 3.48 3.19
C ALA A 113 0.67 4.50 4.34
N GLY A 114 -0.54 5.00 4.63
CA GLY A 114 -0.75 5.96 5.72
C GLY A 114 -0.44 5.37 7.09
N ASP A 115 -0.89 4.14 7.36
CA ASP A 115 -0.57 3.43 8.59
C ASP A 115 0.92 3.14 8.69
N LEU A 116 1.55 2.65 7.62
CA LEU A 116 2.98 2.36 7.57
C LEU A 116 3.81 3.61 7.88
N MET A 117 3.51 4.75 7.24
CA MET A 117 4.20 6.01 7.53
C MET A 117 4.10 6.44 9.00
N SER A 118 2.96 6.16 9.65
CA SER A 118 2.78 6.48 11.06
C SER A 118 3.72 5.65 11.95
N LYS A 119 4.01 4.39 11.57
CA LYS A 119 4.98 3.53 12.27
C LYS A 119 6.41 4.05 12.18
N PHE A 120 6.72 4.83 11.15
CA PHE A 120 8.02 5.49 10.95
C PHE A 120 8.07 6.92 11.52
N GLY A 121 7.02 7.37 12.24
CA GLY A 121 6.99 8.71 12.83
C GLY A 121 6.92 9.85 11.81
N ALA A 122 6.58 9.54 10.55
CA ALA A 122 6.44 10.52 9.49
C ALA A 122 5.09 11.24 9.59
N LYS A 123 5.12 12.58 9.49
CA LYS A 123 3.89 13.39 9.46
C LYS A 123 3.32 13.41 8.05
N ASN A 124 2.49 12.44 7.70
CA ASN A 124 1.78 12.43 6.43
C ASN A 124 0.83 13.64 6.34
N ILE A 125 1.08 14.56 5.41
CA ILE A 125 0.29 15.80 5.28
C ILE A 125 -1.17 15.54 4.90
N ALA A 126 -1.47 14.37 4.33
CA ALA A 126 -2.81 13.96 3.96
C ALA A 126 -3.49 13.07 5.01
N SER A 127 -2.85 12.80 6.15
CA SER A 127 -3.33 11.84 7.17
C SER A 127 -4.79 12.04 7.54
N GLU A 128 -5.16 13.28 7.88
CA GLU A 128 -6.50 13.65 8.37
C GLU A 128 -7.44 14.10 7.25
N LEU A 129 -6.95 14.17 6.01
CA LEU A 129 -7.77 14.61 4.89
C LEU A 129 -8.73 13.49 4.48
N GLN A 130 -9.96 13.89 4.24
CA GLN A 130 -11.01 13.06 3.66
C GLN A 130 -11.26 13.53 2.23
N GLY A 131 -11.64 12.60 1.36
CA GLY A 131 -11.90 12.92 -0.04
C GLY A 131 -12.65 11.81 -0.74
N ASN A 132 -13.33 12.19 -1.82
CA ASN A 132 -14.04 11.27 -2.68
C ASN A 132 -13.06 10.66 -3.69
N SER A 133 -12.25 9.72 -3.23
CA SER A 133 -11.48 8.83 -4.12
C SER A 133 -12.29 7.56 -4.37
N PRO A 134 -12.29 7.01 -5.60
CA PRO A 134 -12.86 5.68 -5.86
C PRO A 134 -12.14 4.58 -5.08
N ILE A 135 -10.90 4.84 -4.63
CA ILE A 135 -10.12 3.94 -3.79
C ILE A 135 -10.10 4.52 -2.37
N GLY A 136 -10.75 3.81 -1.43
CA GLY A 136 -10.77 4.20 -0.03
C GLY A 136 -9.36 4.31 0.56
N GLY A 137 -9.15 5.31 1.41
CA GLY A 137 -7.83 5.60 1.99
C GLY A 137 -6.95 6.53 1.17
N TYR A 138 -7.45 7.07 0.05
CA TYR A 138 -6.74 8.02 -0.79
C TYR A 138 -7.55 9.30 -0.94
N VAL A 139 -6.85 10.41 -1.15
CA VAL A 139 -7.45 11.71 -1.43
C VAL A 139 -6.78 12.35 -2.63
N THR A 140 -7.55 13.13 -3.36
CA THR A 140 -7.05 13.97 -4.44
C THR A 140 -6.77 15.36 -3.89
N LEU A 141 -5.53 15.86 -4.05
CA LEU A 141 -5.16 17.21 -3.63
C LEU A 141 -5.13 18.18 -4.81
N SER A 142 -5.45 19.45 -4.55
CA SER A 142 -5.18 20.52 -5.50
C SER A 142 -3.70 20.92 -5.45
N ALA A 143 -3.22 21.53 -6.52
CA ALA A 143 -1.85 22.06 -6.59
C ALA A 143 -1.59 23.11 -5.50
N GLU A 144 -2.59 23.95 -5.20
CA GLU A 144 -2.54 24.98 -4.16
C GLU A 144 -2.38 24.36 -2.78
N LYS A 145 -3.13 23.28 -2.48
CA LYS A 145 -3.02 22.58 -1.19
C LYS A 145 -1.64 21.95 -0.99
N VAL A 146 -1.02 21.44 -2.06
CA VAL A 146 0.35 20.92 -2.00
C VAL A 146 1.36 22.04 -1.76
N LEU A 147 1.19 23.21 -2.41
CA LEU A 147 2.06 24.38 -2.19
C LEU A 147 1.90 24.97 -0.79
N GLU A 148 0.67 24.99 -0.26
CA GLU A 148 0.37 25.45 1.10
C GLU A 148 1.01 24.53 2.15
N ALA A 149 0.88 23.21 1.97
CA ALA A 149 1.44 22.23 2.89
C ALA A 149 2.98 22.15 2.83
N ASN A 150 3.56 22.39 1.65
CA ASN A 150 5.00 22.50 1.39
C ASN A 150 5.89 21.48 2.15
N PRO A 151 5.77 20.18 1.82
CA PRO A 151 6.35 19.10 2.64
C PRO A 151 7.89 19.11 2.66
N ASP A 152 8.45 18.64 3.78
CA ASP A 152 9.89 18.41 3.95
C ASP A 152 10.41 17.26 3.08
N VAL A 153 9.58 16.25 2.88
CA VAL A 153 9.89 15.04 2.10
C VAL A 153 8.79 14.81 1.07
N LEU A 154 9.21 14.46 -0.15
CA LEU A 154 8.32 14.01 -1.21
C LEU A 154 8.66 12.55 -1.56
N ILE A 155 7.71 11.64 -1.40
CA ILE A 155 7.83 10.25 -1.84
C ILE A 155 6.98 10.07 -3.09
N ILE A 156 7.53 9.42 -4.12
CA ILE A 156 6.82 9.16 -5.38
C ILE A 156 6.86 7.68 -5.68
N VAL A 157 5.69 7.14 -6.02
CA VAL A 157 5.50 5.71 -6.19
C VAL A 157 5.57 5.32 -7.66
N ASN A 158 6.25 4.21 -7.97
CA ASN A 158 6.36 3.65 -9.33
C ASN A 158 6.78 4.69 -10.37
N ALA A 159 7.92 5.33 -10.10
CA ALA A 159 8.53 6.24 -11.02
C ALA A 159 8.95 5.56 -12.33
N GLU A 160 8.54 6.14 -13.46
CA GLU A 160 9.18 5.90 -14.76
C GLU A 160 10.71 6.07 -14.64
N PRO A 161 11.52 5.33 -15.43
CA PRO A 161 12.94 5.61 -15.56
C PRO A 161 13.15 7.10 -15.86
N ASN A 162 14.01 7.77 -15.09
CA ASN A 162 14.26 9.23 -15.13
C ASN A 162 13.21 10.15 -14.51
N LEU A 163 12.25 9.66 -13.70
CA LEU A 163 11.27 10.53 -13.04
C LEU A 163 11.92 11.70 -12.27
N LEU A 164 13.00 11.46 -11.52
CA LEU A 164 13.65 12.53 -10.77
C LEU A 164 14.15 13.65 -11.70
N ASN A 165 14.57 13.30 -12.92
CA ASN A 165 14.98 14.27 -13.93
C ASN A 165 13.77 14.98 -14.56
N SER A 166 12.64 14.30 -14.77
CA SER A 166 11.42 14.96 -15.29
C SER A 166 10.78 15.89 -14.24
N LEU A 167 10.72 15.45 -12.98
CA LEU A 167 10.21 16.27 -11.88
C LEU A 167 11.05 17.53 -11.66
N LYS A 168 12.37 17.43 -11.81
CA LYS A 168 13.29 18.58 -11.82
C LYS A 168 13.03 19.55 -12.97
N LYS A 169 12.33 19.18 -14.04
CA LYS A 169 11.98 20.09 -15.15
C LYS A 169 10.62 20.76 -14.97
N GLU A 170 9.80 20.29 -14.04
CA GLU A 170 8.44 20.78 -13.84
C GLU A 170 8.42 21.96 -12.85
N PRO A 171 8.07 23.19 -13.28
CA PRO A 171 8.18 24.39 -12.45
C PRO A 171 7.35 24.34 -11.16
N PHE A 172 6.26 23.58 -11.15
CA PHE A 172 5.44 23.39 -9.97
C PHE A 172 6.21 22.66 -8.86
N TRP A 173 6.78 21.48 -9.15
CA TRP A 173 7.45 20.66 -8.14
C TRP A 173 8.76 21.29 -7.65
N GLN A 174 9.45 22.09 -8.48
CA GLN A 174 10.65 22.84 -8.08
C GLN A 174 10.39 23.84 -6.92
N LYS A 175 9.13 24.30 -6.74
CA LYS A 175 8.79 25.27 -5.70
C LYS A 175 8.81 24.66 -4.30
N LEU A 176 8.64 23.35 -4.17
CA LEU A 176 8.51 22.65 -2.90
C LEU A 176 9.83 22.57 -2.13
N LYS A 177 9.74 22.61 -0.80
CA LYS A 177 10.86 22.46 0.13
C LYS A 177 11.60 21.14 -0.08
N ALA A 178 10.88 20.04 -0.22
CA ALA A 178 11.45 18.73 -0.54
C ALA A 178 12.36 18.76 -1.79
N SER A 179 11.91 19.38 -2.88
CA SER A 179 12.71 19.49 -4.12
C SER A 179 13.95 20.37 -3.95
N LYS A 180 13.80 21.53 -3.29
CA LYS A 180 14.92 22.45 -3.03
C LYS A 180 16.01 21.84 -2.15
N ASN A 181 15.62 20.96 -1.22
CA ASN A 181 16.53 20.30 -0.29
C ASN A 181 16.94 18.89 -0.72
N ASN A 182 16.65 18.50 -1.97
CA ASN A 182 16.95 17.17 -2.52
C ASN A 182 16.41 16.01 -1.65
N ARG A 183 15.23 16.20 -1.04
CA ARG A 183 14.50 15.20 -0.24
C ARG A 183 13.31 14.62 -1.03
N VAL A 184 13.59 14.19 -2.25
CA VAL A 184 12.63 13.51 -3.13
C VAL A 184 13.08 12.07 -3.30
N TYR A 185 12.22 11.13 -2.90
CA TYR A 185 12.50 9.70 -2.89
C TYR A 185 11.53 8.95 -3.79
N VAL A 186 12.00 7.87 -4.39
CA VAL A 186 11.21 6.98 -5.23
C VAL A 186 11.07 5.66 -4.50
N PHE A 187 9.85 5.15 -4.44
CA PHE A 187 9.52 3.87 -3.82
C PHE A 187 8.76 2.98 -4.82
N ASP A 188 8.90 1.67 -4.64
CA ASP A 188 8.07 0.70 -5.34
C ASP A 188 6.63 0.73 -4.81
N TYR A 189 5.67 0.39 -5.68
CA TYR A 189 4.26 0.27 -5.28
C TYR A 189 4.01 -0.85 -4.29
N TYR A 190 4.65 -2.01 -4.50
CA TYR A 190 4.60 -3.11 -3.54
C TYR A 190 5.53 -2.83 -2.36
N GLY A 191 5.02 -3.06 -1.15
CA GLY A 191 5.64 -2.69 0.10
C GLY A 191 5.09 -1.37 0.65
N LEU A 192 5.06 -0.30 -0.15
CA LEU A 192 4.63 1.03 0.33
C LEU A 192 3.12 1.28 0.15
N VAL A 193 2.57 1.10 -1.05
CA VAL A 193 1.16 1.44 -1.36
C VAL A 193 0.26 0.22 -1.26
N ASN A 194 0.71 -0.89 -1.84
CA ASN A 194 0.14 -2.20 -1.66
C ASN A 194 1.13 -3.03 -0.84
N PRO A 195 0.72 -3.70 0.25
CA PRO A 195 1.66 -4.46 1.07
C PRO A 195 2.43 -5.51 0.26
N GLY A 196 1.80 -6.15 -0.74
CA GLY A 196 2.46 -7.15 -1.58
C GLY A 196 2.95 -8.36 -0.76
N SER A 197 4.20 -8.77 -0.99
CA SER A 197 4.85 -9.84 -0.24
C SER A 197 5.55 -9.31 1.00
N LEU A 198 5.89 -10.20 1.95
CA LEU A 198 6.67 -9.83 3.13
C LEU A 198 8.03 -9.20 2.78
N ASN A 199 8.72 -9.73 1.76
CA ASN A 199 9.96 -9.13 1.26
C ASN A 199 9.74 -7.71 0.72
N ALA A 200 8.59 -7.43 0.09
CA ALA A 200 8.27 -6.09 -0.39
C ALA A 200 8.02 -5.13 0.80
N ILE A 201 7.31 -5.58 1.83
CA ILE A 201 7.10 -4.82 3.07
C ILE A 201 8.44 -4.53 3.73
N GLU A 202 9.29 -5.55 3.91
CA GLU A 202 10.61 -5.42 4.52
C GLU A 202 11.49 -4.42 3.75
N LYS A 203 11.54 -4.54 2.42
CA LYS A 203 12.28 -3.60 1.57
C LYS A 203 11.77 -2.17 1.73
N ALA A 204 10.45 -1.95 1.70
CA ALA A 204 9.89 -0.61 1.87
C ALA A 204 10.20 -0.05 3.27
N CYS A 205 10.18 -0.89 4.31
CA CYS A 205 10.58 -0.49 5.65
C CYS A 205 12.06 -0.05 5.70
N GLN A 206 12.98 -0.85 5.15
CA GLN A 206 14.40 -0.51 5.07
C GLN A 206 14.68 0.77 4.27
N GLU A 207 13.86 1.07 3.25
CA GLU A 207 13.93 2.32 2.50
C GLU A 207 13.40 3.51 3.32
N LEU A 208 12.31 3.32 4.08
CA LEU A 208 11.78 4.34 4.98
C LEU A 208 12.76 4.69 6.12
N GLU A 209 13.49 3.73 6.67
CA GLU A 209 14.56 3.96 7.67
C GLU A 209 15.67 4.87 7.17
N LYS A 210 15.94 4.89 5.86
CA LYS A 210 16.94 5.77 5.26
C LYS A 210 16.42 7.19 5.06
N VAL A 211 15.10 7.36 5.04
CA VAL A 211 14.43 8.66 4.85
C VAL A 211 14.20 9.35 6.19
N PHE A 212 13.86 8.55 7.21
CA PHE A 212 13.55 8.94 8.58
C PHE A 212 14.56 8.33 9.53
#